data_AF-A0AAX6DKU1-F1
#
_entry.id   AF-A0AAX6DKU1-F1
#
_cell.length_a   1.000
_cell.length_b   1.000
_cell.length_c   1.000
_cell.angle_alpha   90.00
_cell.angle_beta   90.00
_cell.angle_gamma   90.00
#
_symmetry.space_group_name_H-M   'P 1'
#
loop_
_entity.id
_entity.type
_entity.pdbx_description
1 polymer ?
#
loop_
_entity_poly.entity_id
_entity_poly.type
_entity_poly.pdbx_seq_one_letter_code
_entity_poly.pdbx_strand_id
1 'polypeptide(L)'
;MENLISLVNKLQRACTALGDHGEESALPTLWDSLPAIAVVGGQSSGKSSVLESIVGKDFLPRGSGIVTRRPLVLQLHKIDDGREYAEFMHLPRKKFTDFALVRKEIADETDRETGRSSKQISTVPIHLSIYSPNVVNLTLIDLPGLTKVAVDGQPDSIVADIENMVRSYIEKPNCLILAISPANQDLATSDAIKISREVDPKGERTFGVLTKIDLMDKGTDAVDILEGKSYRLPFPWIGVVNRSQADINKSVDMIAARRREREYFQNTPEYKHLAHRMGSEHLGKMMSKHLEQVIKSRIPGIQSLINKTIVELESELSRLGKPIASDAGGKLYMIMEICRIFDQIYKEHLDGVRPGGDKIYNVFDNQLPAALKRLQFDRQLSMENVRKLITEADGYQPHLIAPEQGYRRLIESSLVSIRGPAEAAVDAVHSLLKELVHKAINETLELKQYPTLRVEVGNAAFDSLDRMKEESKKATLKLVDMECSYLTVDFFRKLPQDIEKGGNPTHSIFDRYNDSYLRRIGTTVLAYVNMVCASLRNSIPKSIVYCQVREAKRSLLDHFFTELGKKESKQLASLLDEDPAIMERRTSLAKRLELYRSAQSEIDAVAWAK
;
A
#
# COMPACT_ATOMS: atom_id res chain seq x y z
N MET A 1 2.94 33.22 -18.29
CA MET A 1 3.11 32.41 -19.51
C MET A 1 4.45 31.67 -19.51
N GLU A 2 5.58 32.32 -19.21
CA GLU A 2 6.88 31.63 -18.93
C GLU A 2 6.80 30.53 -17.84
N ASN A 3 5.77 30.58 -16.99
CA ASN A 3 5.49 29.61 -15.93
C ASN A 3 5.20 28.18 -16.42
N LEU A 4 4.71 27.97 -17.65
CA LEU A 4 4.29 26.64 -18.14
C LEU A 4 5.47 25.69 -18.40
N ILE A 5 6.56 26.22 -18.95
CA ILE A 5 7.76 25.42 -19.22
C ILE A 5 8.51 25.17 -17.91
N SER A 6 8.51 26.14 -16.99
CA SER A 6 9.02 25.97 -15.64
C SER A 6 8.28 24.86 -14.88
N LEU A 7 6.95 24.81 -14.99
CA LEU A 7 6.12 23.74 -14.44
C LEU A 7 6.53 22.36 -14.97
N VAL A 8 6.62 22.19 -16.29
CA VAL A 8 7.04 20.91 -16.90
C VAL A 8 8.43 20.51 -16.42
N ASN A 9 9.36 21.46 -16.28
CA ASN A 9 10.71 21.18 -15.80
C ASN A 9 10.73 20.74 -14.33
N LYS A 10 9.91 21.35 -13.47
CA LYS A 10 9.74 20.91 -12.08
C LYS A 10 9.17 19.50 -11.99
N LEU A 11 8.11 19.21 -12.77
CA LEU A 11 7.50 17.88 -12.83
C LEU A 11 8.52 16.83 -13.30
N GLN A 12 9.28 17.15 -14.35
CA GLN A 12 10.37 16.31 -14.84
C GLN A 12 11.38 16.00 -13.73
N ARG A 13 11.93 17.02 -13.07
CA ARG A 13 12.91 16.84 -11.99
C ARG A 13 12.37 15.98 -10.85
N ALA A 14 11.11 16.19 -10.47
CA ALA A 14 10.46 15.39 -9.44
C ALA A 14 10.40 13.91 -9.84
N CYS A 15 9.94 13.60 -11.06
CA CYS A 15 9.87 12.21 -11.55
C CYS A 15 11.25 11.54 -11.60
N THR A 16 12.27 12.30 -12.04
CA THR A 16 13.67 11.81 -12.10
C THR A 16 14.20 11.48 -10.71
N ALA A 17 13.92 12.30 -9.70
CA ALA A 17 14.40 12.07 -8.34
C ALA A 17 13.80 10.82 -7.67
N LEU A 18 12.62 10.36 -8.13
CA LEU A 18 11.97 9.15 -7.64
C LEU A 18 12.34 7.89 -8.44
N GLY A 19 13.20 7.99 -9.46
CA GLY A 19 13.51 6.86 -10.34
C GLY A 19 12.34 6.46 -11.25
N ASP A 20 11.35 7.35 -11.46
CA ASP A 20 10.22 7.15 -12.38
C ASP A 20 10.68 7.38 -13.83
N HIS A 21 11.73 6.65 -14.23
CA HIS A 21 12.45 6.76 -15.49
C HIS A 21 11.91 5.88 -16.61
N GLY A 22 10.73 5.28 -16.41
CA GLY A 22 10.17 4.34 -17.37
C GLY A 22 10.87 2.99 -17.41
N GLU A 23 11.70 2.66 -16.40
CA GLU A 23 12.18 1.30 -16.21
C GLU A 23 11.18 0.50 -15.35
N GLU A 24 10.68 -0.60 -15.92
CA GLU A 24 9.94 -1.70 -15.29
C GLU A 24 8.59 -1.43 -14.57
N SER A 25 7.93 -0.30 -14.82
CA SER A 25 6.52 -0.09 -14.40
C SER A 25 5.58 -0.15 -15.59
N ALA A 26 4.64 -1.11 -15.59
CA ALA A 26 3.63 -1.36 -16.63
C ALA A 26 2.60 -0.22 -16.84
N LEU A 27 2.83 0.97 -16.28
CA LEU A 27 1.96 2.14 -16.38
C LEU A 27 2.74 3.33 -16.97
N PRO A 28 2.13 4.14 -17.86
CA PRO A 28 2.75 5.36 -18.37
C PRO A 28 3.15 6.25 -17.20
N THR A 29 4.44 6.55 -17.09
CA THR A 29 4.95 7.41 -16.01
C THR A 29 4.48 8.84 -16.23
N LEU A 30 4.43 9.65 -15.17
CA LEU A 30 4.15 11.09 -15.32
C LEU A 30 5.20 11.71 -16.27
N TRP A 31 6.44 11.22 -16.24
CA TRP A 31 7.52 11.62 -17.14
C TRP A 31 7.17 11.42 -18.63
N ASP A 32 6.61 10.27 -19.02
CA ASP A 32 6.24 9.97 -20.42
C ASP A 32 5.14 10.88 -20.97
N SER A 33 4.36 11.47 -20.07
CA SER A 33 3.28 12.38 -20.41
C SER A 33 3.74 13.83 -20.62
N LEU A 34 4.98 14.16 -20.26
CA LEU A 34 5.53 15.51 -20.34
C LEU A 34 6.11 15.80 -21.73
N PRO A 35 5.75 16.94 -22.37
CA PRO A 35 6.32 17.31 -23.66
C PRO A 35 7.82 17.59 -23.58
N ALA A 36 8.58 17.04 -24.52
CA ALA A 36 10.02 17.27 -24.65
C ALA A 36 10.42 17.29 -26.13
N ILE A 37 11.59 17.86 -26.43
CA ILE A 37 12.12 17.88 -27.79
C ILE A 37 13.34 16.98 -27.88
N ALA A 38 13.27 15.94 -28.71
CA ALA A 38 14.39 15.05 -28.98
C ALA A 38 15.15 15.49 -30.25
N VAL A 39 16.46 15.60 -30.14
CA VAL A 39 17.34 15.96 -31.25
C VAL A 39 17.84 14.71 -31.94
N VAL A 40 17.49 14.54 -33.21
CA VAL A 40 17.82 13.35 -34.02
C VAL A 40 18.64 13.77 -35.23
N GLY A 41 19.68 13.01 -35.54
CA GLY A 41 20.64 13.37 -36.58
C GLY A 41 21.73 12.32 -36.74
N GLY A 42 22.19 12.10 -37.96
CA GLY A 42 23.37 11.29 -38.22
C GLY A 42 24.60 11.80 -37.48
N GLN A 43 25.62 10.95 -37.35
CA GLN A 43 26.92 11.38 -36.85
C GLN A 43 27.45 12.56 -37.70
N SER A 44 28.01 13.57 -37.04
CA SER A 44 28.55 14.77 -37.70
C SER A 44 27.52 15.63 -38.47
N SER A 45 26.21 15.43 -38.28
CA SER A 45 25.16 16.29 -38.86
C SER A 45 25.08 17.68 -38.23
N GLY A 46 25.84 17.94 -37.15
CA GLY A 46 25.88 19.22 -36.46
C GLY A 46 24.92 19.37 -35.28
N LYS A 47 24.37 18.27 -34.74
CA LYS A 47 23.47 18.27 -33.55
C LYS A 47 24.00 19.13 -32.39
N SER A 48 25.18 18.79 -31.89
CA SER A 48 25.80 19.50 -30.77
C SER A 48 26.07 20.97 -31.10
N SER A 49 26.44 21.28 -32.35
CA SER A 49 26.61 22.67 -32.79
C SER A 49 25.29 23.44 -32.80
N VAL A 50 24.17 22.84 -33.23
CA VAL A 50 22.84 23.47 -33.19
C VAL A 50 22.43 23.74 -31.74
N LEU A 51 22.63 22.75 -30.84
CA LEU A 51 22.34 22.89 -29.41
C LEU A 51 23.15 24.03 -28.78
N GLU A 52 24.46 24.07 -29.00
CA GLU A 52 25.32 25.15 -28.52
C GLU A 52 24.93 26.51 -29.12
N SER A 53 24.56 26.56 -30.40
CA SER A 53 24.10 27.78 -31.06
C SER A 53 22.77 28.27 -30.49
N ILE A 54 21.87 27.39 -30.04
CA ILE A 54 20.63 27.76 -29.32
C ILE A 54 20.94 28.29 -27.92
N VAL A 55 21.87 27.65 -27.20
CA VAL A 55 22.26 28.05 -25.84
C VAL A 55 23.11 29.33 -25.83
N GLY A 56 23.95 29.52 -26.85
CA GLY A 56 24.90 30.63 -26.91
C GLY A 56 26.25 30.33 -26.24
N LYS A 57 26.54 29.07 -25.89
CA LYS A 57 27.75 28.66 -25.16
C LYS A 57 28.29 27.34 -25.69
N ASP A 58 29.58 27.12 -25.50
CA ASP A 58 30.28 25.89 -25.88
C ASP A 58 30.48 25.00 -24.64
N PHE A 59 29.62 24.01 -24.49
CA PHE A 59 29.55 23.15 -23.29
C PHE A 59 29.43 21.67 -23.62
N LEU A 60 29.22 21.29 -24.89
CA LEU A 60 29.12 19.89 -25.29
C LEU A 60 30.50 19.34 -25.64
N PRO A 61 30.79 18.06 -25.33
CA PRO A 61 32.03 17.43 -25.73
C PRO A 61 32.18 17.46 -27.26
N ARG A 62 33.42 17.47 -27.74
CA ARG A 62 33.76 17.43 -29.17
C ARG A 62 34.87 16.42 -29.39
N GLY A 63 34.75 15.62 -30.45
CA GLY A 63 35.74 14.60 -30.78
C GLY A 63 35.39 13.84 -32.07
N SER A 64 36.32 12.99 -32.51
CA SER A 64 36.09 12.02 -33.58
C SER A 64 35.37 10.78 -33.02
N GLY A 65 34.40 10.24 -33.77
CA GLY A 65 33.60 9.09 -33.33
C GLY A 65 32.26 9.48 -32.69
N ILE A 66 31.66 8.57 -31.91
CA ILE A 66 30.41 8.82 -31.19
C ILE A 66 30.73 9.66 -29.96
N VAL A 67 30.40 10.94 -30.04
CA VAL A 67 30.72 11.91 -28.98
C VAL A 67 29.68 11.85 -27.86
N THR A 68 28.39 11.92 -28.20
CA THR A 68 27.28 11.73 -27.27
C THR A 68 27.02 10.22 -27.11
N ARG A 69 27.49 9.63 -25.99
CA ARG A 69 27.31 8.19 -25.67
C ARG A 69 26.18 7.91 -24.67
N ARG A 70 25.63 8.96 -24.06
CA ARG A 70 24.48 8.93 -23.15
C ARG A 70 23.50 10.02 -23.58
N PRO A 71 22.19 9.82 -23.47
CA PRO A 71 21.22 10.89 -23.66
C PRO A 71 21.51 12.06 -22.70
N LEU A 72 21.46 13.29 -23.20
CA LEU A 72 21.61 14.49 -22.37
C LEU A 72 20.28 15.24 -22.32
N VAL A 73 19.63 15.24 -21.15
CA VAL A 73 18.43 16.03 -20.90
C VAL A 73 18.87 17.42 -20.47
N LEU A 74 18.79 18.36 -21.40
CA LEU A 74 19.18 19.75 -21.25
C LEU A 74 17.96 20.63 -20.98
N GLN A 75 17.92 21.21 -19.79
CA GLN A 75 16.89 22.16 -19.37
C GLN A 75 17.45 23.59 -19.41
N LEU A 76 16.89 24.44 -20.25
CA LEU A 76 17.23 25.86 -20.35
C LEU A 76 16.24 26.68 -19.53
N HIS A 77 16.78 27.54 -18.66
CA HIS A 77 16.03 28.44 -17.81
C HIS A 77 16.43 29.88 -18.11
N LYS A 78 15.47 30.66 -18.58
CA LYS A 78 15.62 32.10 -18.73
C LYS A 78 15.60 32.74 -17.35
N ILE A 79 16.59 33.58 -17.05
CA ILE A 79 16.66 34.39 -15.82
C ILE A 79 16.64 35.87 -16.20
N ASP A 80 15.98 36.71 -15.38
CA ASP A 80 15.84 38.14 -15.68
C ASP A 80 17.11 38.94 -15.40
N ASP A 81 17.85 38.54 -14.36
CA ASP A 81 19.13 39.14 -13.97
C ASP A 81 20.03 38.09 -13.31
N GLY A 82 21.35 38.31 -13.37
CA GLY A 82 22.35 37.48 -12.71
C GLY A 82 23.36 36.82 -13.64
N ARG A 83 24.38 36.23 -13.02
CA ARG A 83 25.47 35.55 -13.71
C ARG A 83 25.02 34.18 -14.19
N GLU A 84 25.32 33.86 -15.45
CA GLU A 84 25.00 32.57 -16.05
C GLU A 84 25.68 31.41 -15.30
N TYR A 85 24.94 30.33 -15.06
CA TYR A 85 25.46 29.13 -14.42
C TYR A 85 24.73 27.86 -14.89
N ALA A 86 25.36 26.72 -14.64
CA ALA A 86 24.79 25.41 -14.88
C ALA A 86 24.81 24.54 -13.61
N GLU A 87 23.87 23.62 -13.50
CA GLU A 87 23.76 22.66 -12.40
C GLU A 87 23.48 21.26 -12.97
N PHE A 88 24.17 20.26 -12.42
CA PHE A 88 23.93 18.86 -12.72
C PHE A 88 23.08 18.23 -11.62
N MET A 89 22.18 17.33 -12.00
CA MET A 89 21.36 16.64 -11.02
C MET A 89 22.17 15.71 -10.10
N HIS A 90 23.20 15.06 -10.63
CA HIS A 90 24.09 14.18 -9.85
C HIS A 90 25.06 14.95 -8.94
N LEU A 91 25.16 16.28 -9.08
CA LEU A 91 25.95 17.17 -8.21
C LEU A 91 25.06 18.28 -7.64
N PRO A 92 24.07 17.93 -6.80
CA PRO A 92 23.16 18.91 -6.25
C PRO A 92 23.94 19.96 -5.44
N ARG A 93 23.56 21.24 -5.58
CA ARG A 93 24.17 22.42 -4.92
C ARG A 93 25.51 22.90 -5.47
N LYS A 94 26.08 22.27 -6.50
CA LYS A 94 27.27 22.78 -7.19
C LYS A 94 26.89 23.58 -8.43
N LYS A 95 27.17 24.88 -8.41
CA LYS A 95 26.97 25.80 -9.55
C LYS A 95 28.24 25.90 -10.39
N PHE A 96 28.11 25.64 -11.68
CA PHE A 96 29.19 25.77 -12.66
C PHE A 96 29.03 27.07 -13.42
N THR A 97 29.95 28.01 -13.24
CA THR A 97 29.99 29.28 -14.02
C THR A 97 30.90 29.21 -15.23
N ASP A 98 31.79 28.21 -15.28
CA ASP A 98 32.68 27.95 -16.40
C ASP A 98 32.15 26.76 -17.22
N PHE A 99 31.73 27.04 -18.45
CA PHE A 99 31.17 26.04 -19.36
C PHE A 99 32.22 25.06 -19.92
N ALA A 100 33.52 25.38 -19.82
CA ALA A 100 34.57 24.40 -20.07
C ALA A 100 34.56 23.29 -19.01
N LEU A 101 34.28 23.63 -17.76
CA LEU A 101 34.11 22.64 -16.68
C LEU A 101 32.81 21.85 -16.84
N VAL A 102 31.73 22.47 -17.33
CA VAL A 102 30.48 21.74 -17.68
C VAL A 102 30.77 20.69 -18.74
N ARG A 103 31.51 21.04 -19.79
CA ARG A 103 31.92 20.11 -20.84
C ARG A 103 32.74 18.95 -20.31
N LYS A 104 33.72 19.25 -19.46
CA LYS A 104 34.56 18.25 -18.82
C LYS A 104 33.73 17.32 -17.94
N GLU A 105 32.81 17.86 -17.15
CA GLU A 105 31.91 17.07 -16.29
C GLU A 105 31.01 16.15 -17.11
N ILE A 106 30.45 16.60 -18.25
CA ILE A 106 29.67 15.71 -19.14
C ILE A 106 30.53 14.54 -19.61
N ALA A 107 31.78 14.80 -20.02
CA ALA A 107 32.69 13.76 -20.45
C ALA A 107 33.06 12.80 -19.30
N ASP A 108 33.42 13.35 -18.14
CA ASP A 108 33.81 12.59 -16.95
C ASP A 108 32.65 11.71 -16.43
N GLU A 109 31.42 12.22 -16.43
CA GLU A 109 30.21 11.51 -16.02
C GLU A 109 29.78 10.45 -17.05
N THR A 110 30.01 10.72 -18.34
CA THR A 110 29.83 9.71 -19.39
C THR A 110 30.82 8.56 -19.19
N ASP A 111 32.10 8.87 -19.01
CA ASP A 111 33.17 7.87 -18.82
C ASP A 111 33.03 7.08 -17.52
N ARG A 112 32.43 7.67 -16.48
CA ARG A 112 32.14 6.99 -15.20
C ARG A 112 31.14 5.84 -15.39
N GLU A 113 30.11 6.07 -16.20
CA GLU A 113 29.03 5.11 -16.44
C GLU A 113 29.41 4.10 -17.53
N THR A 114 29.93 4.58 -18.66
CA THR A 114 30.21 3.72 -19.82
C THR A 114 31.59 3.09 -19.79
N GLY A 115 32.44 3.45 -18.81
CA GLY A 115 33.85 3.08 -18.73
C GLY A 115 34.76 3.91 -19.67
N ARG A 116 35.95 4.29 -19.20
CA ARG A 116 36.92 5.13 -19.95
C ARG A 116 37.48 4.47 -21.22
N SER A 117 37.52 3.14 -21.26
CA SER A 117 38.13 2.36 -22.35
C SER A 117 37.11 1.73 -23.28
N SER A 118 35.85 1.68 -22.88
CA SER A 118 34.73 1.09 -23.62
C SER A 118 34.02 2.18 -24.43
N LYS A 119 33.94 1.98 -25.75
CA LYS A 119 33.12 2.83 -26.65
C LYS A 119 31.62 2.48 -26.56
N GLN A 120 31.18 2.00 -25.40
CA GLN A 120 29.81 1.60 -25.12
C GLN A 120 28.91 2.83 -24.91
N ILE A 121 27.61 2.64 -25.13
CA ILE A 121 26.57 3.62 -24.87
C ILE A 121 25.76 3.20 -23.63
N SER A 122 25.12 4.15 -22.97
CA SER A 122 24.19 3.86 -21.87
C SER A 122 22.87 4.60 -22.08
N THR A 123 21.76 3.95 -21.76
CA THR A 123 20.40 4.51 -21.80
C THR A 123 20.14 5.48 -20.65
N VAL A 124 20.97 5.49 -19.62
CA VAL A 124 20.81 6.35 -18.43
C VAL A 124 21.16 7.80 -18.78
N PRO A 125 20.19 8.73 -18.74
CA PRO A 125 20.42 10.11 -19.16
C PRO A 125 21.29 10.91 -18.16
N ILE A 126 21.97 11.94 -18.67
CA ILE A 126 22.59 13.00 -17.87
C ILE A 126 21.61 14.19 -17.81
N HIS A 127 21.31 14.70 -16.62
CA HIS A 127 20.43 15.85 -16.43
C HIS A 127 21.23 17.12 -16.16
N LEU A 128 21.13 18.09 -17.05
CA LEU A 128 21.83 19.38 -17.00
C LEU A 128 20.84 20.53 -17.08
N SER A 129 20.90 21.45 -16.12
CA SER A 129 20.14 22.70 -16.13
C SER A 129 21.05 23.89 -16.36
N ILE A 130 20.73 24.75 -17.33
CA ILE A 130 21.46 25.98 -17.64
C ILE A 130 20.55 27.18 -17.36
N TYR A 131 21.05 28.13 -16.58
CA TYR A 131 20.38 29.38 -16.24
C TYR A 131 21.07 30.54 -16.94
N SER A 132 20.38 31.24 -17.85
CA SER A 132 20.94 32.35 -18.63
C SER A 132 19.87 33.36 -19.07
N PRO A 133 20.17 34.68 -19.12
CA PRO A 133 19.24 35.67 -19.66
C PRO A 133 19.12 35.60 -21.19
N ASN A 134 20.04 34.89 -21.86
CA ASN A 134 20.17 34.84 -23.32
C ASN A 134 19.48 33.61 -23.94
N VAL A 135 18.80 32.80 -23.14
CA VAL A 135 18.11 31.58 -23.58
C VAL A 135 16.60 31.71 -23.37
N VAL A 136 15.86 30.84 -24.06
CA VAL A 136 14.43 30.63 -23.83
C VAL A 136 14.24 29.46 -22.87
N ASN A 137 13.13 29.44 -22.14
CA ASN A 137 12.74 28.26 -21.38
C ASN A 137 12.47 27.12 -22.38
N LEU A 138 13.24 26.05 -22.31
CA LEU A 138 13.19 24.94 -23.28
C LEU A 138 13.81 23.68 -22.70
N THR A 139 13.25 22.52 -23.01
CA THR A 139 13.85 21.22 -22.68
C THR A 139 14.17 20.45 -23.94
N LEU A 140 15.45 20.11 -24.09
CA LEU A 140 16.04 19.45 -25.24
C LEU A 140 16.68 18.15 -24.78
N ILE A 141 16.54 17.09 -25.56
CA ILE A 141 17.18 15.80 -25.33
C ILE A 141 18.17 15.59 -26.46
N ASP A 142 19.47 15.69 -26.18
CA ASP A 142 20.52 15.32 -27.13
C ASP A 142 20.67 13.80 -27.11
N LEU A 143 20.51 13.18 -28.28
CA LEU A 143 20.63 11.73 -28.44
C LEU A 143 21.91 11.38 -29.20
N PRO A 144 22.47 10.18 -28.99
CA PRO A 144 23.58 9.69 -29.80
C PRO A 144 23.31 9.79 -31.30
N GLY A 145 24.34 10.13 -32.07
CA GLY A 145 24.20 10.25 -33.51
C GLY A 145 24.00 8.89 -34.18
N LEU A 146 23.07 8.81 -35.12
CA LEU A 146 22.86 7.60 -35.93
C LEU A 146 24.15 7.29 -36.71
N THR A 147 24.62 6.04 -36.62
CA THR A 147 25.81 5.54 -37.31
C THR A 147 25.42 4.37 -38.21
N LYS A 148 26.14 4.15 -39.31
CA LYS A 148 25.85 3.05 -40.26
C LYS A 148 26.79 1.86 -40.11
N VAL A 149 27.93 2.04 -39.45
CA VAL A 149 29.00 1.04 -39.32
C VAL A 149 29.60 1.16 -37.91
N ALA A 150 29.85 0.02 -37.27
CA ALA A 150 30.60 -0.04 -36.03
C ALA A 150 32.08 0.26 -36.29
N VAL A 151 32.68 1.16 -35.50
CA VAL A 151 34.14 1.40 -35.57
C VAL A 151 34.88 0.49 -34.61
N ASP A 152 36.19 0.26 -34.85
CA ASP A 152 37.03 -0.63 -34.04
C ASP A 152 36.87 -0.38 -32.53
N GLY A 153 36.51 -1.43 -31.79
CA GLY A 153 36.27 -1.42 -30.34
C GLY A 153 34.81 -1.14 -29.92
N GLN A 154 33.87 -1.04 -30.85
CA GLN A 154 32.43 -1.03 -30.58
C GLN A 154 31.81 -2.43 -30.82
N PRO A 155 30.75 -2.80 -30.10
CA PRO A 155 30.02 -4.03 -30.39
C PRO A 155 29.29 -3.94 -31.74
N ASP A 156 29.12 -5.05 -32.43
CA ASP A 156 28.39 -5.11 -33.71
C ASP A 156 26.92 -4.66 -33.58
N SER A 157 26.36 -4.76 -32.36
CA SER A 157 25.00 -4.31 -32.04
C SER A 157 24.85 -2.79 -31.94
N ILE A 158 25.93 -2.01 -31.89
CA ILE A 158 25.91 -0.58 -31.54
C ILE A 158 24.96 0.24 -32.41
N VAL A 159 24.86 -0.10 -33.70
CA VAL A 159 23.96 0.58 -34.64
C VAL A 159 22.51 0.38 -34.22
N ALA A 160 22.12 -0.87 -33.95
CA ALA A 160 20.78 -1.22 -33.49
C ALA A 160 20.50 -0.64 -32.10
N ASP A 161 21.48 -0.66 -31.19
CA ASP A 161 21.33 -0.13 -29.83
C ASP A 161 21.08 1.38 -29.83
N ILE A 162 21.80 2.13 -30.68
CA ILE A 162 21.57 3.58 -30.87
C ILE A 162 20.20 3.83 -31.50
N GLU A 163 19.82 3.06 -32.52
CA GLU A 163 18.53 3.22 -33.19
C GLU A 163 17.36 2.94 -32.24
N ASN A 164 17.44 1.87 -31.44
CA ASN A 164 16.48 1.52 -30.41
C ASN A 164 16.42 2.58 -29.29
N MET A 165 17.57 3.10 -28.87
CA MET A 165 17.64 4.20 -27.91
C MET A 165 16.96 5.45 -28.48
N VAL A 166 17.21 5.82 -29.73
CA VAL A 166 16.54 6.98 -30.34
C VAL A 166 15.03 6.74 -30.43
N ARG A 167 14.60 5.56 -30.90
CA ARG A 167 13.18 5.18 -31.00
C ARG A 167 12.46 5.28 -29.66
N SER A 168 13.06 4.81 -28.56
CA SER A 168 12.42 4.85 -27.24
C SER A 168 12.05 6.27 -26.78
N TYR A 169 12.76 7.30 -27.25
CA TYR A 169 12.37 8.70 -27.01
C TYR A 169 11.36 9.23 -28.02
N ILE A 170 11.55 8.97 -29.32
CA ILE A 170 10.74 9.58 -30.38
C ILE A 170 9.42 8.88 -30.67
N GLU A 171 9.22 7.63 -30.26
CA GLU A 171 7.94 6.92 -30.34
C GLU A 171 6.88 7.54 -29.41
N LYS A 172 7.33 8.22 -28.34
CA LYS A 172 6.43 8.87 -27.39
C LYS A 172 5.62 9.96 -28.11
N PRO A 173 4.28 9.93 -28.05
CA PRO A 173 3.43 10.86 -28.79
C PRO A 173 3.55 12.31 -28.29
N ASN A 174 4.08 12.53 -27.08
CA ASN A 174 4.37 13.84 -26.50
C ASN A 174 5.73 14.42 -26.93
N CYS A 175 6.57 13.64 -27.62
CA CYS A 175 7.91 14.06 -28.02
C CYS A 175 7.88 14.79 -29.36
N LEU A 176 8.37 16.03 -29.38
CA LEU A 176 8.67 16.77 -30.60
C LEU A 176 10.02 16.32 -31.14
N ILE A 177 10.12 16.11 -32.45
CA ILE A 177 11.33 15.61 -33.10
C ILE A 177 12.03 16.76 -33.80
N LEU A 178 13.29 17.01 -33.47
CA LEU A 178 14.16 17.95 -34.19
C LEU A 178 15.09 17.14 -35.12
N ALA A 179 14.71 17.01 -36.38
CA ALA A 179 15.42 16.23 -37.39
C ALA A 179 16.51 17.09 -38.07
N ILE A 180 17.76 16.87 -37.69
CA ILE A 180 18.92 17.64 -38.16
C ILE A 180 19.61 16.91 -39.31
N SER A 181 19.62 17.54 -40.49
CA SER A 181 20.25 17.03 -41.70
C SER A 181 21.28 18.05 -42.25
N PRO A 182 22.46 17.62 -42.71
CA PRO A 182 23.40 18.53 -43.36
C PRO A 182 22.96 18.82 -44.81
N ALA A 183 23.07 20.06 -45.25
CA ALA A 183 22.63 20.51 -46.57
C ALA A 183 23.57 20.10 -47.71
N ASN A 184 24.81 19.73 -47.40
CA ASN A 184 25.79 19.24 -48.37
C ASN A 184 25.64 17.74 -48.67
N GLN A 185 24.57 17.10 -48.21
CA GLN A 185 24.22 15.72 -48.50
C GLN A 185 22.78 15.66 -49.01
N ASP A 186 22.47 14.64 -49.82
CA ASP A 186 21.11 14.44 -50.30
C ASP A 186 20.18 14.11 -49.13
N LEU A 187 19.10 14.89 -49.01
CA LEU A 187 18.09 14.76 -47.98
C LEU A 187 17.41 13.39 -48.01
N ALA A 188 17.28 12.77 -49.19
CA ALA A 188 16.69 11.44 -49.35
C ALA A 188 17.47 10.34 -48.60
N THR A 189 18.75 10.60 -48.29
CA THR A 189 19.62 9.68 -47.54
C THR A 189 19.69 9.98 -46.04
N SER A 190 18.93 10.96 -45.55
CA SER A 190 18.96 11.41 -44.17
C SER A 190 18.35 10.38 -43.23
N ASP A 191 19.19 9.82 -42.35
CA ASP A 191 18.77 8.87 -41.31
C ASP A 191 17.79 9.52 -40.32
N ALA A 192 17.92 10.82 -40.07
CA ALA A 192 17.01 11.55 -39.20
C ALA A 192 15.60 11.64 -39.78
N ILE A 193 15.45 11.88 -41.08
CA ILE A 193 14.14 11.94 -41.73
C ILE A 193 13.53 10.55 -41.85
N LYS A 194 14.34 9.54 -42.16
CA LYS A 194 13.90 8.15 -42.21
C LYS A 194 13.27 7.72 -40.87
N ILE A 195 14.02 7.83 -39.77
CA ILE A 195 13.55 7.37 -38.46
C ILE A 195 12.39 8.22 -37.93
N SER A 196 12.37 9.53 -38.23
CA SER A 196 11.25 10.40 -37.84
C SER A 196 9.96 10.01 -38.56
N ARG A 197 10.02 9.66 -39.85
CA ARG A 197 8.85 9.27 -40.64
C ARG A 197 8.25 7.93 -40.22
N GLU A 198 9.07 7.02 -39.70
CA GLU A 198 8.59 5.74 -39.17
C GLU A 198 7.66 5.94 -37.96
N VAL A 199 7.94 6.94 -37.10
CA VAL A 199 7.17 7.23 -35.87
C VAL A 199 6.20 8.42 -35.99
N ASP A 200 6.37 9.26 -37.00
CA ASP A 200 5.53 10.41 -37.35
C ASP A 200 5.32 10.50 -38.87
N PRO A 201 4.52 9.61 -39.48
CA PRO A 201 4.35 9.56 -40.95
C PRO A 201 3.77 10.84 -41.57
N LYS A 202 3.04 11.63 -40.78
CA LYS A 202 2.42 12.89 -41.22
C LYS A 202 3.31 14.11 -40.95
N GLY A 203 4.37 13.97 -40.16
CA GLY A 203 5.24 15.08 -39.77
C GLY A 203 4.59 16.07 -38.79
N GLU A 204 3.52 15.68 -38.08
CA GLU A 204 2.73 16.57 -37.22
C GLU A 204 3.50 17.07 -35.98
N ARG A 205 4.64 16.45 -35.67
CA ARG A 205 5.50 16.78 -34.53
C ARG A 205 7.00 16.81 -34.89
N THR A 206 7.32 16.90 -36.19
CA THR A 206 8.71 16.85 -36.69
C THR A 206 9.16 18.18 -37.30
N PHE A 207 10.21 18.77 -36.75
CA PHE A 207 10.87 19.98 -37.26
C PHE A 207 12.12 19.62 -38.06
N GLY A 208 12.20 20.10 -39.30
CA GLY A 208 13.38 19.93 -40.15
C GLY A 208 14.39 21.04 -39.93
N VAL A 209 15.64 20.69 -39.65
CA VAL A 209 16.77 21.64 -39.57
C VAL A 209 17.84 21.25 -40.57
N LEU A 210 18.21 22.22 -41.41
CA LEU A 210 19.34 22.10 -42.34
C LEU A 210 20.57 22.80 -41.77
N THR A 211 21.65 22.06 -41.61
CA THR A 211 22.97 22.60 -41.19
C THR A 211 23.93 22.63 -42.36
N LYS A 212 25.10 23.27 -42.21
CA LYS A 212 26.17 23.27 -43.22
C LYS A 212 25.74 23.82 -44.59
N ILE A 213 24.78 24.74 -44.62
CA ILE A 213 24.29 25.39 -45.85
C ILE A 213 25.41 26.21 -46.51
N ASP A 214 26.34 26.71 -45.71
CA ASP A 214 27.56 27.41 -46.13
C ASP A 214 28.61 26.52 -46.81
N LEU A 215 28.48 25.19 -46.71
CA LEU A 215 29.40 24.19 -47.26
C LEU A 215 28.83 23.46 -48.47
N MET A 216 27.77 24.00 -49.09
CA MET A 216 27.20 23.44 -50.32
C MET A 216 28.11 23.70 -51.53
N ASP A 217 28.00 22.84 -52.54
CA ASP A 217 28.78 22.98 -53.76
C ASP A 217 28.36 24.26 -54.51
N LYS A 218 29.35 24.97 -55.06
CA LYS A 218 29.10 26.22 -55.80
C LYS A 218 28.14 25.97 -56.96
N GLY A 219 27.06 26.75 -57.02
CA GLY A 219 26.00 26.61 -58.02
C GLY A 219 24.83 25.72 -57.58
N THR A 220 24.84 25.21 -56.35
CA THR A 220 23.70 24.55 -55.70
C THR A 220 23.16 25.39 -54.55
N ASP A 221 21.87 25.23 -54.25
CA ASP A 221 21.22 25.88 -53.12
C ASP A 221 20.20 24.93 -52.45
N ALA A 222 19.78 25.29 -51.24
CA ALA A 222 18.80 24.54 -50.46
C ALA A 222 17.41 25.20 -50.43
N VAL A 223 17.11 26.13 -51.34
CA VAL A 223 15.86 26.94 -51.31
C VAL A 223 14.65 26.03 -51.39
N ASP A 224 14.65 25.05 -52.29
CA ASP A 224 13.51 24.12 -52.45
C ASP A 224 13.24 23.26 -51.21
N ILE A 225 14.27 22.95 -50.43
CA ILE A 225 14.10 22.24 -49.14
C ILE A 225 13.58 23.22 -48.09
N LEU A 226 14.19 24.39 -47.97
CA LEU A 226 13.81 25.42 -46.99
C LEU A 226 12.38 25.94 -47.18
N GLU A 227 11.89 25.99 -48.42
CA GLU A 227 10.50 26.33 -48.76
C GLU A 227 9.54 25.14 -48.64
N GLY A 228 10.04 23.94 -48.36
CA GLY A 228 9.23 22.73 -48.21
C GLY A 228 8.69 22.15 -49.51
N LYS A 229 9.27 22.52 -50.67
CA LYS A 229 8.92 22.00 -51.99
C LYS A 229 9.48 20.61 -52.23
N SER A 230 10.76 20.39 -51.85
CA SER A 230 11.45 19.11 -52.02
C SER A 230 10.96 18.05 -51.02
N TYR A 231 10.87 18.41 -49.74
CA TYR A 231 10.31 17.56 -48.69
C TYR A 231 9.37 18.36 -47.80
N ARG A 232 8.07 18.08 -47.91
CA ARG A 232 7.04 18.83 -47.21
C ARG A 232 6.86 18.34 -45.78
N LEU A 233 7.13 19.22 -44.82
CA LEU A 233 6.73 19.07 -43.42
C LEU A 233 5.62 20.08 -43.09
N PRO A 234 4.72 19.76 -42.14
CA PRO A 234 3.79 20.73 -41.58
C PRO A 234 4.47 21.96 -40.97
N PHE A 235 5.67 21.77 -40.40
CA PHE A 235 6.52 22.85 -39.92
C PHE A 235 7.55 23.27 -40.97
N PRO A 236 7.88 24.57 -41.06
CA PRO A 236 8.88 25.05 -42.01
C PRO A 236 10.27 24.50 -41.67
N TRP A 237 11.04 24.23 -42.72
CA TRP A 237 12.46 23.92 -42.60
C TRP A 237 13.24 25.16 -42.18
N ILE A 238 14.20 24.98 -41.28
CA ILE A 238 15.06 26.07 -40.79
C ILE A 238 16.52 25.76 -41.12
N GLY A 239 17.14 26.70 -41.84
CA GLY A 239 18.56 26.69 -42.10
C GLY A 239 19.36 27.29 -40.94
N VAL A 240 20.46 26.64 -40.58
CA VAL A 240 21.37 27.06 -39.52
C VAL A 240 22.81 27.01 -40.02
N VAL A 241 23.55 28.10 -39.81
CA VAL A 241 24.98 28.19 -40.12
C VAL A 241 25.74 28.20 -38.80
N ASN A 242 26.54 27.15 -38.60
CA ASN A 242 27.29 26.94 -37.36
C ASN A 242 28.76 27.34 -37.53
N ARG A 243 29.49 27.41 -36.41
CA ARG A 243 30.95 27.59 -36.43
C ARG A 243 31.62 26.42 -37.17
N SER A 244 32.58 26.75 -38.04
CA SER A 244 33.44 25.76 -38.67
C SER A 244 34.44 25.17 -37.65
N GLN A 245 35.10 24.06 -37.99
CA GLN A 245 36.16 23.50 -37.13
C GLN A 245 37.31 24.50 -36.92
N ALA A 246 37.62 25.32 -37.94
CA ALA A 246 38.62 26.38 -37.82
C ALA A 246 38.18 27.48 -36.84
N ASP A 247 36.90 27.85 -36.84
CA ASP A 247 36.36 28.82 -35.88
C ASP A 247 36.38 28.28 -34.44
N ILE A 248 36.09 26.99 -34.26
CA ILE A 248 36.16 26.32 -32.96
C ILE A 248 37.60 26.31 -32.44
N ASN A 249 38.56 25.93 -33.28
CA ASN A 249 39.98 25.92 -32.93
C ASN A 249 40.49 27.34 -32.58
N LYS A 250 39.94 28.38 -33.22
CA LYS A 250 40.21 29.79 -32.91
C LYS A 250 39.37 30.33 -31.73
N SER A 251 38.55 29.49 -31.12
CA SER A 251 37.64 29.88 -30.02
C SER A 251 36.78 31.10 -30.34
N VAL A 252 36.26 31.19 -31.57
CA VAL A 252 35.37 32.28 -31.99
C VAL A 252 34.14 32.29 -31.10
N ASP A 253 33.85 33.48 -30.56
CA ASP A 253 32.72 33.69 -29.67
C ASP A 253 31.37 33.40 -30.34
N MET A 254 30.42 32.90 -29.57
CA MET A 254 29.12 32.48 -30.07
C MET A 254 28.25 33.66 -30.52
N ILE A 255 28.40 34.83 -29.89
CA ILE A 255 27.69 36.05 -30.32
C ILE A 255 28.18 36.46 -31.72
N ALA A 256 29.49 36.40 -31.95
CA ALA A 256 30.07 36.64 -33.26
C ALA A 256 29.60 35.61 -34.30
N ALA A 257 29.48 34.33 -33.91
CA ALA A 257 28.95 33.29 -34.78
C ALA A 257 27.49 33.54 -35.20
N ARG A 258 26.60 33.87 -34.25
CA ARG A 258 25.19 34.20 -34.53
C ARG A 258 25.05 35.43 -35.43
N ARG A 259 25.92 36.45 -35.25
CA ARG A 259 25.95 37.61 -36.14
C ARG A 259 26.36 37.22 -37.56
N ARG A 260 27.41 36.40 -37.73
CA ARG A 260 27.82 35.88 -39.04
C ARG A 260 26.73 35.04 -39.70
N GLU A 261 26.01 34.22 -38.93
CA GLU A 261 24.86 33.47 -39.42
C GLU A 261 23.78 34.41 -39.98
N ARG A 262 23.44 35.48 -39.25
CA ARG A 262 22.46 36.48 -39.69
C ARG A 262 22.92 37.20 -40.95
N GLU A 263 24.18 37.63 -40.99
CA GLU A 263 24.79 38.28 -42.16
C GLU A 263 24.80 37.34 -43.37
N TYR A 264 25.08 36.05 -43.18
CA TYR A 264 25.03 35.05 -44.26
C TYR A 264 23.65 35.01 -44.91
N PHE A 265 22.59 34.81 -44.13
CA PHE A 265 21.23 34.76 -44.69
C PHE A 265 20.76 36.09 -45.28
N GLN A 266 21.24 37.23 -44.79
CA GLN A 266 20.89 38.56 -45.31
C GLN A 266 21.63 38.92 -46.61
N ASN A 267 22.87 38.44 -46.77
CA ASN A 267 23.75 38.83 -47.87
C ASN A 267 23.78 37.80 -49.00
N THR A 268 23.44 36.53 -48.75
CA THR A 268 23.37 35.49 -49.78
C THR A 268 22.11 35.68 -50.64
N PRO A 269 22.23 35.96 -51.96
CA PRO A 269 21.12 36.29 -52.84
C PRO A 269 19.97 35.27 -52.82
N GLU A 270 20.31 33.98 -52.79
CA GLU A 270 19.38 32.85 -52.86
C GLU A 270 18.52 32.71 -51.60
N TYR A 271 19.03 33.12 -50.43
CA TYR A 271 18.36 32.95 -49.13
C TYR A 271 17.79 34.25 -48.54
N LYS A 272 18.03 35.39 -49.18
CA LYS A 272 17.69 36.73 -48.66
C LYS A 272 16.21 36.90 -48.32
N HIS A 273 15.30 36.35 -49.13
CA HIS A 273 13.86 36.41 -48.87
C HIS A 273 13.44 35.54 -47.67
N LEU A 274 14.22 34.51 -47.35
CA LEU A 274 13.99 33.60 -46.23
C LEU A 274 14.66 34.05 -44.92
N ALA A 275 15.56 35.05 -44.97
CA ALA A 275 16.42 35.43 -43.85
C ALA A 275 15.70 35.64 -42.50
N HIS A 276 14.47 36.16 -42.52
CA HIS A 276 13.67 36.39 -41.30
C HIS A 276 13.18 35.10 -40.60
N ARG A 277 13.23 33.95 -41.28
CA ARG A 277 12.82 32.62 -40.78
C ARG A 277 13.98 31.65 -40.61
N MET A 278 15.22 32.13 -40.77
CA MET A 278 16.42 31.31 -40.70
C MET A 278 17.24 31.63 -39.45
N GLY A 279 18.14 30.70 -39.12
CA GLY A 279 19.12 30.84 -38.07
C GLY A 279 18.73 30.24 -36.72
N SER A 280 19.76 30.01 -35.91
CA SER A 280 19.68 29.37 -34.59
C SER A 280 18.76 30.12 -33.59
N GLU A 281 18.75 31.46 -33.64
CA GLU A 281 17.90 32.28 -32.76
C GLU A 281 16.41 32.15 -33.12
N HIS A 282 16.09 32.12 -34.43
CA HIS A 282 14.73 31.91 -34.89
C HIS A 282 14.24 30.49 -34.52
N LEU A 283 15.10 29.48 -34.72
CA LEU A 283 14.84 28.10 -34.33
C LEU A 283 14.46 27.99 -32.85
N GLY A 284 15.27 28.55 -31.95
CA GLY A 284 15.00 28.50 -30.51
C GLY A 284 13.66 29.15 -30.12
N LYS A 285 13.34 30.32 -30.68
CA LYS A 285 12.07 31.02 -30.43
C LYS A 285 10.87 30.23 -30.96
N MET A 286 10.98 29.68 -32.16
CA MET A 286 9.92 28.88 -32.79
C MET A 286 9.63 27.61 -31.99
N MET A 287 10.69 26.88 -31.59
CA MET A 287 10.58 25.68 -30.77
C MET A 287 9.97 25.96 -29.39
N SER A 288 10.38 27.04 -28.72
CA SER A 288 9.83 27.43 -27.42
C SER A 288 8.33 27.77 -27.51
N LYS A 289 7.92 28.56 -28.50
CA LYS A 289 6.51 28.88 -28.75
C LYS A 289 5.68 27.63 -29.03
N HIS A 290 6.20 26.71 -29.83
CA HIS A 290 5.48 25.48 -30.14
C HIS A 290 5.41 24.54 -28.93
N LEU A 291 6.50 24.40 -28.17
CA LEU A 291 6.51 23.60 -26.95
C LEU A 291 5.46 24.14 -25.96
N GLU A 292 5.37 25.46 -25.79
CA GLU A 292 4.35 26.08 -24.93
C GLU A 292 2.91 25.73 -25.39
N GLN A 293 2.63 25.78 -26.69
CA GLN A 293 1.31 25.41 -27.24
C GLN A 293 0.96 23.94 -26.97
N VAL A 294 1.94 23.05 -27.11
CA VAL A 294 1.78 21.61 -26.85
C VAL A 294 1.59 21.35 -25.36
N ILE A 295 2.36 22.01 -24.50
CA ILE A 295 2.17 21.92 -23.04
C ILE A 295 0.75 22.36 -22.69
N LYS A 296 0.30 23.51 -23.21
CA LYS A 296 -1.02 24.06 -22.92
C LYS A 296 -2.16 23.15 -23.36
N SER A 297 -2.05 22.51 -24.54
CA SER A 297 -3.09 21.59 -25.01
C SER A 297 -3.14 20.28 -24.21
N ARG A 298 -2.02 19.88 -23.59
CA ARG A 298 -1.92 18.61 -22.85
C ARG A 298 -2.11 18.71 -21.33
N ILE A 299 -2.02 19.90 -20.73
CA ILE A 299 -2.27 20.09 -19.29
C ILE A 299 -3.55 19.41 -18.78
N PRO A 300 -4.72 19.52 -19.44
CA PRO A 300 -5.93 18.85 -18.94
C PRO A 300 -5.79 17.32 -18.88
N GLY A 301 -5.09 16.73 -19.86
CA GLY A 301 -4.80 15.30 -19.88
C GLY A 301 -3.84 14.89 -18.76
N ILE A 302 -2.79 15.69 -18.52
CA ILE A 302 -1.82 15.46 -17.43
C ILE A 302 -2.51 15.57 -16.06
N GLN A 303 -3.38 16.58 -15.87
CA GLN A 303 -4.13 16.76 -14.62
C GLN A 303 -5.09 15.57 -14.36
N SER A 304 -5.79 15.10 -15.40
CA SER A 304 -6.64 13.91 -15.32
C SER A 304 -5.84 12.65 -14.94
N LEU A 305 -4.67 12.44 -15.57
CA LEU A 305 -3.77 11.34 -15.24
C LEU A 305 -3.32 11.40 -13.78
N ILE A 306 -2.86 12.56 -13.31
CA ILE A 306 -2.40 12.74 -11.93
C ILE A 306 -3.53 12.44 -10.94
N ASN A 307 -4.72 13.00 -11.16
CA ASN A 307 -5.87 12.78 -10.29
C ASN A 307 -6.25 11.30 -10.23
N LYS A 308 -6.28 10.62 -11.38
CA LYS A 308 -6.57 9.18 -11.46
C LYS A 308 -5.52 8.37 -10.68
N THR A 309 -4.23 8.64 -10.90
CA THR A 309 -3.15 7.91 -10.22
C THR A 309 -3.12 8.19 -8.71
N ILE A 310 -3.45 9.41 -8.26
CA ILE A 310 -3.59 9.71 -6.83
C ILE A 310 -4.65 8.80 -6.20
N VAL A 311 -5.83 8.68 -6.81
CA VAL A 311 -6.92 7.84 -6.30
C VAL A 311 -6.51 6.36 -6.25
N GLU A 312 -5.82 5.87 -7.28
CA GLU A 312 -5.30 4.50 -7.32
C GLU A 312 -4.27 4.24 -6.20
N LEU A 313 -3.31 5.16 -6.01
CA LEU A 313 -2.29 5.06 -4.95
C LEU A 313 -2.90 5.14 -3.55
N GLU A 314 -3.88 6.02 -3.33
CA GLU A 314 -4.61 6.14 -2.06
C GLU A 314 -5.41 4.87 -1.74
N SER A 315 -6.06 4.27 -2.75
CA SER A 315 -6.77 3.01 -2.60
C SER A 315 -5.82 1.87 -2.24
N GLU A 316 -4.67 1.78 -2.90
CA GLU A 316 -3.66 0.76 -2.62
C GLU A 316 -3.06 0.93 -1.21
N LEU A 317 -2.70 2.15 -0.83
CA LEU A 317 -2.21 2.45 0.52
C LEU A 317 -3.25 2.13 1.60
N SER A 318 -4.53 2.41 1.35
CA SER A 318 -5.62 2.06 2.25
C SER A 318 -5.71 0.54 2.47
N ARG A 319 -5.54 -0.25 1.40
CA ARG A 319 -5.53 -1.73 1.48
C ARG A 319 -4.32 -2.27 2.22
N LEU A 320 -3.16 -1.64 2.07
CA LEU A 320 -1.96 -2.02 2.83
C LEU A 320 -2.05 -1.62 4.29
N GLY A 321 -2.92 -0.68 4.66
CA GLY A 321 -3.08 -0.20 6.03
C GLY A 321 -2.20 1.02 6.35
N LYS A 322 -2.41 1.58 7.55
CA LYS A 322 -1.74 2.81 7.99
C LYS A 322 -0.27 2.56 8.33
N PRO A 323 0.63 3.53 8.08
CA PRO A 323 2.01 3.42 8.52
C PRO A 323 2.08 3.34 10.05
N ILE A 324 2.98 2.50 10.55
CA ILE A 324 3.27 2.36 11.97
C ILE A 324 4.03 3.62 12.43
N ALA A 325 3.53 4.27 13.48
CA ALA A 325 4.20 5.42 14.06
C ALA A 325 5.58 5.03 14.62
N SER A 326 6.55 5.95 14.55
CA SER A 326 7.92 5.68 15.04
C SER A 326 7.99 5.69 16.57
N ASP A 327 7.18 6.53 17.22
CA ASP A 327 7.15 6.72 18.67
C ASP A 327 6.38 5.61 19.39
N ALA A 328 6.67 5.44 20.68
CA ALA A 328 6.04 4.41 21.51
C ALA A 328 4.53 4.65 21.69
N GLY A 329 4.09 5.90 21.76
CA GLY A 329 2.68 6.26 21.97
C GLY A 329 1.82 5.89 20.77
N GLY A 330 2.29 6.20 19.56
CA GLY A 330 1.60 5.84 18.33
C GLY A 330 1.53 4.33 18.11
N LYS A 331 2.59 3.57 18.45
CA LYS A 331 2.56 2.09 18.42
C LYS A 331 1.54 1.52 19.39
N LEU A 332 1.53 2.01 20.63
CA LEU A 332 0.56 1.60 21.64
C LEU A 332 -0.88 1.89 21.19
N TYR A 333 -1.12 3.09 20.66
CA TYR A 333 -2.42 3.48 20.13
C TYR A 333 -2.89 2.53 19.03
N MET A 334 -2.01 2.21 18.07
CA MET A 334 -2.33 1.29 16.98
C MET A 334 -2.70 -0.11 17.50
N ILE A 335 -1.91 -0.67 18.44
CA ILE A 335 -2.20 -1.98 19.05
C ILE A 335 -3.56 -1.94 19.77
N MET A 336 -3.82 -0.90 20.56
CA MET A 336 -5.08 -0.75 21.27
C MET A 336 -6.28 -0.65 20.32
N GLU A 337 -6.11 0.05 19.20
CA GLU A 337 -7.17 0.19 18.20
C GLU A 337 -7.50 -1.16 17.54
N ILE A 338 -6.49 -1.94 17.15
CA ILE A 338 -6.68 -3.30 16.62
C ILE A 338 -7.40 -4.18 17.65
N CYS A 339 -7.01 -4.10 18.92
CA CYS A 339 -7.65 -4.85 19.99
C CYS A 339 -9.11 -4.44 20.20
N ARG A 340 -9.45 -3.15 20.04
CA ARG A 340 -10.84 -2.67 20.12
C ARG A 340 -11.70 -3.20 18.98
N ILE A 341 -11.16 -3.26 17.76
CA ILE A 341 -11.86 -3.84 16.61
C ILE A 341 -12.16 -5.32 16.88
N PHE A 342 -11.16 -6.08 17.34
CA PHE A 342 -11.35 -7.47 17.74
C PHE A 342 -12.41 -7.63 18.84
N ASP A 343 -12.33 -6.83 19.91
CA ASP A 343 -13.25 -6.88 21.05
C ASP A 343 -14.69 -6.54 20.60
N GLN A 344 -14.85 -5.58 19.69
CA GLN A 344 -16.14 -5.24 19.08
C GLN A 344 -16.72 -6.41 18.27
N ILE A 345 -15.92 -7.07 17.42
CA ILE A 345 -16.35 -8.24 16.64
C ILE A 345 -16.75 -9.40 17.55
N TYR A 346 -16.00 -9.61 18.63
CA TYR A 346 -16.31 -10.63 19.63
C TYR A 346 -17.64 -10.34 20.35
N LYS A 347 -17.87 -9.07 20.74
CA LYS A 347 -19.16 -8.62 21.32
C LYS A 347 -20.32 -8.84 20.36
N GLU A 348 -20.14 -8.55 19.07
CA GLU A 348 -21.16 -8.80 18.03
C GLU A 348 -21.52 -10.29 17.89
N HIS A 349 -20.57 -11.20 18.09
CA HIS A 349 -20.85 -12.64 18.13
C HIS A 349 -21.69 -13.02 19.35
N LEU A 350 -21.41 -12.44 20.52
CA LEU A 350 -22.16 -12.69 21.74
C LEU A 350 -23.57 -12.11 21.71
N ASP A 351 -23.74 -10.94 21.09
CA ASP A 351 -25.03 -10.26 20.97
C ASP A 351 -25.92 -10.84 19.85
N GLY A 352 -25.41 -11.80 19.07
CA GLY A 352 -26.15 -12.44 17.98
C GLY A 352 -26.25 -11.60 16.71
N VAL A 353 -25.52 -10.48 16.62
CA VAL A 353 -25.32 -9.73 15.36
C VAL A 353 -24.54 -10.60 14.37
N ARG A 354 -23.62 -11.42 14.88
CA ARG A 354 -22.87 -12.44 14.14
C ARG A 354 -23.19 -13.84 14.67
N PRO A 355 -23.09 -14.88 13.81
CA PRO A 355 -23.48 -16.24 14.19
C PRO A 355 -22.48 -16.89 15.15
N GLY A 356 -22.98 -17.59 16.16
CA GLY A 356 -22.19 -18.41 17.08
C GLY A 356 -22.59 -18.29 18.53
N GLY A 357 -22.92 -17.07 19.01
CA GLY A 357 -23.34 -16.86 20.40
C GLY A 357 -24.67 -17.56 20.72
N ASP A 358 -25.52 -17.74 19.72
CA ASP A 358 -26.80 -18.46 19.81
C ASP A 358 -26.64 -19.92 20.29
N LYS A 359 -25.49 -20.56 20.01
CA LYS A 359 -25.19 -21.92 20.47
C LYS A 359 -25.16 -22.05 22.00
N ILE A 360 -24.93 -20.95 22.73
CA ILE A 360 -24.95 -20.95 24.20
C ILE A 360 -26.36 -21.29 24.72
N TYR A 361 -27.41 -20.80 24.06
CA TYR A 361 -28.79 -21.15 24.42
C TYR A 361 -29.05 -22.66 24.28
N ASN A 362 -28.48 -23.31 23.27
CA ASN A 362 -28.61 -24.76 23.11
C ASN A 362 -28.00 -25.55 24.29
N VAL A 363 -26.95 -25.04 24.94
CA VAL A 363 -26.41 -25.65 26.16
C VAL A 363 -27.44 -25.60 27.29
N PHE A 364 -28.11 -24.47 27.46
CA PHE A 364 -29.06 -24.24 28.55
C PHE A 364 -30.44 -24.88 28.30
N ASP A 365 -30.94 -24.84 27.07
CA ASP A 365 -32.29 -25.29 26.74
C ASP A 365 -32.36 -26.80 26.47
N ASN A 366 -31.27 -27.37 25.93
CA ASN A 366 -31.24 -28.76 25.48
C ASN A 366 -30.24 -29.63 26.25
N GLN A 367 -28.95 -29.23 26.31
CA GLN A 367 -27.90 -30.11 26.87
C GLN A 367 -28.03 -30.30 28.38
N LEU A 368 -28.12 -29.21 29.15
CA LEU A 368 -28.26 -29.27 30.60
C LEU A 368 -29.55 -30.02 31.01
N PRO A 369 -30.74 -29.73 30.45
CA PRO A 369 -31.95 -30.46 30.79
C PRO A 369 -31.89 -31.94 30.41
N ALA A 370 -31.25 -32.28 29.28
CA ALA A 370 -31.04 -33.68 28.91
C ALA A 370 -30.07 -34.38 29.88
N ALA A 371 -29.00 -33.71 30.30
CA ALA A 371 -28.04 -34.25 31.28
C ALA A 371 -28.70 -34.49 32.65
N LEU A 372 -29.54 -33.57 33.12
CA LEU A 372 -30.30 -33.74 34.36
C LEU A 372 -31.28 -34.91 34.28
N LYS A 373 -31.98 -35.10 33.14
CA LYS A 373 -32.88 -36.24 32.93
C LYS A 373 -32.13 -37.59 32.92
N ARG A 374 -30.87 -37.62 32.49
CA ARG A 374 -30.05 -38.85 32.44
C ARG A 374 -29.61 -39.36 33.81
N LEU A 375 -29.71 -38.55 34.87
CA LEU A 375 -29.35 -38.97 36.23
C LEU A 375 -30.28 -40.07 36.78
N GLN A 376 -31.47 -40.24 36.19
CA GLN A 376 -32.43 -41.31 36.54
C GLN A 376 -32.65 -41.44 38.06
N PHE A 377 -33.10 -40.37 38.71
CA PHE A 377 -33.33 -40.32 40.16
C PHE A 377 -34.23 -41.46 40.65
N ASP A 378 -35.18 -41.93 39.83
CA ASP A 378 -36.03 -43.10 40.12
C ASP A 378 -35.24 -44.38 40.41
N ARG A 379 -34.10 -44.58 39.75
CA ARG A 379 -33.20 -45.72 39.99
C ARG A 379 -32.36 -45.54 41.25
N GLN A 380 -31.93 -44.31 41.52
CA GLN A 380 -31.17 -43.99 42.75
C GLN A 380 -32.07 -44.16 43.99
N LEU A 381 -33.33 -43.78 43.87
CA LEU A 381 -34.37 -43.90 44.90
C LEU A 381 -35.15 -45.23 44.80
N SER A 382 -34.49 -46.30 44.35
CA SER A 382 -35.08 -47.64 44.33
C SER A 382 -35.48 -48.10 45.73
N MET A 383 -36.47 -48.98 45.81
CA MET A 383 -36.96 -49.52 47.09
C MET A 383 -35.87 -50.12 47.97
N GLU A 384 -34.89 -50.78 47.35
CA GLU A 384 -33.75 -51.38 48.03
C GLU A 384 -32.83 -50.32 48.64
N ASN A 385 -32.50 -49.27 47.88
CA ASN A 385 -31.68 -48.14 48.37
C ASN A 385 -32.38 -47.33 49.44
N VAL A 386 -33.68 -47.05 49.27
CA VAL A 386 -34.48 -46.33 50.27
C VAL A 386 -34.52 -47.13 51.57
N ARG A 387 -34.81 -48.44 51.52
CA ARG A 387 -34.79 -49.30 52.71
C ARG A 387 -33.43 -49.24 53.40
N LYS A 388 -32.34 -49.44 52.65
CA LYS A 388 -30.98 -49.42 53.18
C LYS A 388 -30.67 -48.12 53.90
N LEU A 389 -30.84 -46.98 53.22
CA LEU A 389 -30.46 -45.66 53.76
C LEU A 389 -31.34 -45.19 54.92
N ILE A 390 -32.62 -45.53 54.92
CA ILE A 390 -33.52 -45.26 56.05
C ILE A 390 -33.14 -46.12 57.26
N THR A 391 -32.97 -47.43 57.10
CA THR A 391 -32.59 -48.33 58.20
C THR A 391 -31.20 -47.98 58.78
N GLU A 392 -30.24 -47.59 57.93
CA GLU A 392 -28.91 -47.11 58.36
C GLU A 392 -28.96 -45.75 59.08
N ALA A 393 -29.93 -44.89 58.77
CA ALA A 393 -30.10 -43.61 59.44
C ALA A 393 -30.82 -43.75 60.79
N ASP A 394 -31.75 -44.70 60.88
CA ASP A 394 -32.62 -44.89 62.05
C ASP A 394 -32.00 -45.79 63.14
N GLY A 395 -31.07 -46.67 62.79
CA GLY A 395 -30.44 -47.58 63.75
C GLY A 395 -31.43 -48.59 64.37
N TYR A 396 -31.12 -49.10 65.57
CA TYR A 396 -31.91 -50.16 66.25
C TYR A 396 -33.08 -49.64 67.10
N GLN A 397 -33.33 -48.32 67.16
CA GLN A 397 -34.27 -47.73 68.12
C GLN A 397 -35.63 -47.40 67.46
N PRO A 398 -36.77 -47.85 67.99
CA PRO A 398 -38.08 -47.45 67.49
C PRO A 398 -38.43 -46.04 67.98
N HIS A 399 -38.47 -45.06 67.08
CA HIS A 399 -38.78 -43.67 67.43
C HIS A 399 -40.28 -43.34 67.25
N LEU A 400 -40.76 -42.37 68.03
CA LEU A 400 -42.12 -41.79 67.96
C LEU A 400 -42.28 -40.72 66.86
N ILE A 401 -41.20 -40.32 66.18
CA ILE A 401 -41.14 -39.23 65.19
C ILE A 401 -40.57 -39.77 63.88
N ALA A 402 -41.02 -39.24 62.74
CA ALA A 402 -40.57 -39.64 61.40
C ALA A 402 -39.04 -39.50 61.22
N PRO A 403 -38.39 -40.38 60.43
CA PRO A 403 -36.94 -40.48 60.31
C PRO A 403 -36.30 -39.36 59.49
N GLU A 404 -36.19 -38.17 60.07
CA GLU A 404 -35.70 -36.96 59.39
C GLU A 404 -34.32 -37.17 58.74
N GLN A 405 -33.41 -37.83 59.44
CA GLN A 405 -32.03 -38.06 58.99
C GLN A 405 -31.95 -38.94 57.72
N GLY A 406 -32.87 -39.90 57.58
CA GLY A 406 -32.96 -40.76 56.41
C GLY A 406 -33.39 -40.00 55.15
N TYR A 407 -34.40 -39.13 55.27
CA TYR A 407 -34.79 -38.22 54.20
C TYR A 407 -33.64 -37.29 53.80
N ARG A 408 -32.93 -36.71 54.78
CA ARG A 408 -31.78 -35.83 54.52
C ARG A 408 -30.71 -36.52 53.69
N ARG A 409 -30.29 -37.75 54.07
CA ARG A 409 -29.29 -38.53 53.33
C ARG A 409 -29.72 -38.90 51.91
N LEU A 410 -30.99 -39.29 51.72
CA LEU A 410 -31.53 -39.63 50.40
C LEU A 410 -31.55 -38.42 49.46
N ILE A 411 -31.97 -37.26 49.97
CA ILE A 411 -31.99 -36.01 49.20
C ILE A 411 -30.57 -35.58 48.86
N GLU A 412 -29.66 -35.55 49.84
CA GLU A 412 -28.27 -35.17 49.64
C GLU A 412 -27.57 -36.07 48.60
N SER A 413 -27.72 -37.38 48.72
CA SER A 413 -27.16 -38.35 47.76
C SER A 413 -27.68 -38.13 46.33
N SER A 414 -28.94 -37.69 46.19
CA SER A 414 -29.53 -37.41 44.87
C SER A 414 -29.04 -36.08 44.32
N LEU A 415 -29.02 -35.02 45.14
CA LEU A 415 -28.63 -33.66 44.71
C LEU A 415 -27.14 -33.55 44.39
N VAL A 416 -26.25 -34.25 45.10
CA VAL A 416 -24.80 -34.25 44.80
C VAL A 416 -24.52 -34.73 43.36
N SER A 417 -25.35 -35.63 42.82
CA SER A 417 -25.19 -36.10 41.44
C SER A 417 -25.41 -35.01 40.37
N ILE A 418 -26.05 -33.89 40.72
CA ILE A 418 -26.27 -32.72 39.83
C ILE A 418 -24.97 -31.95 39.56
N ARG A 419 -23.95 -32.08 40.42
CA ARG A 419 -22.64 -31.42 40.24
C ARG A 419 -22.01 -31.73 38.88
N GLY A 420 -22.09 -32.98 38.43
CA GLY A 420 -21.55 -33.42 37.13
C GLY A 420 -22.17 -32.67 35.93
N PRO A 421 -23.51 -32.72 35.75
CA PRO A 421 -24.19 -31.94 34.72
C PRO A 421 -23.96 -30.42 34.81
N ALA A 422 -23.85 -29.87 36.01
CA ALA A 422 -23.59 -28.44 36.21
C ALA A 422 -22.19 -28.04 35.74
N GLU A 423 -21.17 -28.85 36.08
CA GLU A 423 -19.79 -28.67 35.61
C GLU A 423 -19.68 -28.84 34.09
N ALA A 424 -20.35 -29.85 33.52
CA ALA A 424 -20.38 -30.05 32.08
C ALA A 424 -20.99 -28.86 31.32
N ALA A 425 -22.01 -28.19 31.89
CA ALA A 425 -22.58 -26.98 31.29
C ALA A 425 -21.61 -25.79 31.33
N VAL A 426 -20.85 -25.62 32.42
CA VAL A 426 -19.77 -24.63 32.54
C VAL A 426 -18.71 -24.87 31.46
N ASP A 427 -18.25 -26.12 31.31
CA ASP A 427 -17.23 -26.51 30.32
C ASP A 427 -17.70 -26.33 28.87
N ALA A 428 -18.97 -26.65 28.59
CA ALA A 428 -19.57 -26.50 27.27
C ALA A 428 -19.64 -25.02 26.85
N VAL A 429 -20.06 -24.13 27.76
CA VAL A 429 -20.08 -22.68 27.48
C VAL A 429 -18.68 -22.13 27.29
N HIS A 430 -17.73 -22.53 28.14
CA HIS A 430 -16.32 -22.13 27.99
C HIS A 430 -15.74 -22.48 26.62
N SER A 431 -16.00 -23.71 26.16
CA SER A 431 -15.55 -24.19 24.85
C SER A 431 -16.13 -23.34 23.71
N LEU A 432 -17.42 -22.98 23.80
CA LEU A 432 -18.06 -22.09 22.83
C LEU A 432 -17.44 -20.68 22.86
N LEU A 433 -17.16 -20.11 24.03
CA LEU A 433 -16.50 -18.80 24.13
C LEU A 433 -15.11 -18.83 23.48
N LYS A 434 -14.34 -19.92 23.65
CA LYS A 434 -13.07 -20.11 22.94
C LYS A 434 -13.23 -20.19 21.42
N GLU A 435 -14.26 -20.88 20.92
CA GLU A 435 -14.60 -20.89 19.49
C GLU A 435 -14.89 -19.47 18.96
N LEU A 436 -15.62 -18.65 19.72
CA LEU A 436 -15.94 -17.28 19.32
C LEU A 436 -14.70 -16.39 19.27
N VAL A 437 -13.74 -16.55 20.19
CA VAL A 437 -12.44 -15.86 20.13
C VAL A 437 -11.73 -16.19 18.82
N HIS A 438 -11.64 -17.47 18.44
CA HIS A 438 -11.01 -17.86 17.18
C HIS A 438 -11.70 -17.25 15.95
N LYS A 439 -13.04 -17.22 15.93
CA LYS A 439 -13.78 -16.56 14.85
C LYS A 439 -13.49 -15.06 14.78
N ALA A 440 -13.55 -14.37 15.92
CA ALA A 440 -13.30 -12.93 15.98
C ALA A 440 -11.88 -12.57 15.52
N ILE A 441 -10.86 -13.37 15.91
CA ILE A 441 -9.48 -13.21 15.42
C ILE A 441 -9.41 -13.32 13.90
N ASN A 442 -10.10 -14.30 13.30
CA ASN A 442 -10.05 -14.54 11.86
C ASN A 442 -10.81 -13.49 11.05
N GLU A 443 -11.80 -12.84 11.64
CA GLU A 443 -12.59 -11.76 11.03
C GLU A 443 -11.93 -10.38 11.19
N THR A 444 -11.03 -10.20 12.15
CA THR A 444 -10.23 -8.97 12.29
C THR A 444 -9.12 -8.95 11.25
N LEU A 445 -9.23 -8.07 10.25
CA LEU A 445 -8.29 -8.01 9.11
C LEU A 445 -6.89 -7.55 9.55
N GLU A 446 -6.84 -6.62 10.49
CA GLU A 446 -5.60 -6.04 11.00
C GLU A 446 -4.76 -7.08 11.74
N LEU A 447 -5.39 -8.01 12.47
CA LEU A 447 -4.68 -9.12 13.12
C LEU A 447 -4.08 -10.11 12.10
N LYS A 448 -4.50 -10.10 10.83
CA LYS A 448 -3.83 -10.90 9.78
C LYS A 448 -2.49 -10.27 9.35
N GLN A 449 -2.36 -8.96 9.49
CA GLN A 449 -1.15 -8.22 9.11
C GLN A 449 -0.04 -8.35 10.15
N TYR A 450 -0.40 -8.62 11.42
CA TYR A 450 0.53 -8.68 12.55
C TYR A 450 0.46 -10.05 13.26
N PRO A 451 1.23 -11.05 12.79
CA PRO A 451 1.17 -12.41 13.32
C PRO A 451 1.50 -12.51 14.81
N THR A 452 2.47 -11.74 15.30
CA THR A 452 2.85 -11.78 16.72
C THR A 452 1.74 -11.19 17.59
N LEU A 453 1.18 -10.03 17.21
CA LEU A 453 0.03 -9.46 17.93
C LEU A 453 -1.18 -10.42 17.94
N ARG A 454 -1.45 -11.10 16.82
CA ARG A 454 -2.52 -12.09 16.72
C ARG A 454 -2.41 -13.20 17.75
N VAL A 455 -1.21 -13.75 17.93
CA VAL A 455 -0.95 -14.81 18.91
C VAL A 455 -1.12 -14.29 20.33
N GLU A 456 -0.54 -13.12 20.63
CA GLU A 456 -0.61 -12.51 21.96
C GLU A 456 -2.05 -12.15 22.38
N VAL A 457 -2.83 -11.56 21.47
CA VAL A 457 -4.26 -11.26 21.72
C VAL A 457 -5.06 -12.54 21.95
N GLY A 458 -4.81 -13.58 21.15
CA GLY A 458 -5.47 -14.87 21.32
C GLY A 458 -5.16 -15.54 22.65
N ASN A 459 -3.89 -15.59 23.03
CA ASN A 459 -3.45 -16.14 24.32
C ASN A 459 -4.07 -15.38 25.48
N ALA A 460 -4.03 -14.04 25.44
CA ALA A 460 -4.60 -13.21 26.50
C ALA A 460 -6.12 -13.42 26.66
N ALA A 461 -6.84 -13.55 25.55
CA ALA A 461 -8.28 -13.85 25.57
C ALA A 461 -8.55 -15.24 26.18
N PHE A 462 -7.77 -16.26 25.81
CA PHE A 462 -7.92 -17.62 26.37
C PHE A 462 -7.62 -17.68 27.86
N ASP A 463 -6.55 -17.04 28.32
CA ASP A 463 -6.21 -16.98 29.74
C ASP A 463 -7.30 -16.29 30.55
N SER A 464 -7.94 -15.25 29.98
CA SER A 464 -9.07 -14.55 30.60
C SER A 464 -10.29 -15.46 30.73
N LEU A 465 -10.64 -16.17 29.66
CA LEU A 465 -11.74 -17.14 29.68
C LEU A 465 -11.48 -18.28 30.69
N ASP A 466 -10.25 -18.77 30.80
CA ASP A 466 -9.91 -19.84 31.74
C ASP A 466 -10.08 -19.38 33.21
N ARG A 467 -9.76 -18.12 33.53
CA ARG A 467 -10.07 -17.54 34.86
C ARG A 467 -11.58 -17.44 35.11
N MET A 468 -12.33 -16.93 34.13
CA MET A 468 -13.79 -16.79 34.24
C MET A 468 -14.50 -18.14 34.40
N LYS A 469 -14.00 -19.17 33.71
CA LYS A 469 -14.46 -20.56 33.86
C LYS A 469 -14.31 -21.04 35.30
N GLU A 470 -13.13 -20.87 35.90
CA GLU A 470 -12.88 -21.33 37.28
C GLU A 470 -13.79 -20.64 38.30
N GLU A 471 -14.02 -19.33 38.14
CA GLU A 471 -14.97 -18.59 38.97
C GLU A 471 -16.41 -19.08 38.77
N SER A 472 -16.82 -19.30 37.53
CA SER A 472 -18.15 -19.80 37.19
C SER A 472 -18.38 -21.22 37.71
N LYS A 473 -17.37 -22.08 37.64
CA LYS A 473 -17.41 -23.44 38.20
C LYS A 473 -17.65 -23.39 39.70
N LYS A 474 -16.87 -22.59 40.43
CA LYS A 474 -17.04 -22.39 41.89
C LYS A 474 -18.43 -21.85 42.23
N ALA A 475 -18.90 -20.83 41.52
CA ALA A 475 -20.21 -20.22 41.76
C ALA A 475 -21.36 -21.19 41.47
N THR A 476 -21.27 -21.94 40.38
CA THR A 476 -22.31 -22.90 39.95
C THR A 476 -22.39 -24.09 40.90
N LEU A 477 -21.26 -24.66 41.30
CA LEU A 477 -21.24 -25.78 42.26
C LEU A 477 -21.72 -25.34 43.64
N LYS A 478 -21.41 -24.10 44.04
CA LYS A 478 -21.93 -23.53 45.30
C LYS A 478 -23.46 -23.45 45.32
N LEU A 479 -24.11 -23.18 44.19
CA LEU A 479 -25.58 -23.23 44.11
C LEU A 479 -26.12 -24.63 44.43
N VAL A 480 -25.47 -25.67 43.90
CA VAL A 480 -25.85 -27.06 44.19
C VAL A 480 -25.61 -27.39 45.67
N ASP A 481 -24.47 -26.97 46.22
CA ASP A 481 -24.13 -27.20 47.62
C ASP A 481 -25.08 -26.49 48.59
N MET A 482 -25.57 -25.30 48.23
CA MET A 482 -26.57 -24.59 49.00
C MET A 482 -27.88 -25.38 49.11
N GLU A 483 -28.34 -25.99 48.01
CA GLU A 483 -29.55 -26.84 48.00
C GLU A 483 -29.35 -28.14 48.80
N CYS A 484 -28.13 -28.68 48.86
CA CYS A 484 -27.81 -29.85 49.70
C CYS A 484 -27.74 -29.50 51.20
N SER A 485 -27.33 -28.29 51.55
CA SER A 485 -26.97 -27.92 52.92
C SER A 485 -28.17 -27.64 53.82
N TYR A 486 -29.28 -27.15 53.27
CA TYR A 486 -30.45 -26.76 54.04
C TYR A 486 -31.76 -27.19 53.39
N LEU A 487 -32.48 -28.06 54.10
CA LEU A 487 -33.83 -28.49 53.76
C LEU A 487 -34.82 -27.67 54.57
N THR A 488 -35.83 -27.11 53.91
CA THR A 488 -36.79 -26.23 54.57
C THR A 488 -37.64 -26.98 55.59
N VAL A 489 -37.91 -26.36 56.74
CA VAL A 489 -38.77 -26.95 57.78
C VAL A 489 -40.17 -27.29 57.23
N ASP A 490 -40.64 -26.50 56.26
CA ASP A 490 -41.92 -26.75 55.58
C ASP A 490 -41.96 -28.05 54.79
N PHE A 491 -40.82 -28.54 54.27
CA PHE A 491 -40.75 -29.86 53.64
C PHE A 491 -41.11 -30.95 54.65
N PHE A 492 -40.52 -30.91 55.84
CA PHE A 492 -40.78 -31.90 56.89
C PHE A 492 -42.18 -31.77 57.49
N ARG A 493 -42.72 -30.56 57.62
CA ARG A 493 -44.10 -30.33 58.11
C ARG A 493 -45.17 -30.86 57.16
N LYS A 494 -44.89 -30.90 55.85
CA LYS A 494 -45.78 -31.41 54.81
C LYS A 494 -45.63 -32.93 54.60
N LEU A 495 -44.74 -33.59 55.33
CA LEU A 495 -44.68 -35.05 55.32
C LEU A 495 -46.02 -35.59 55.84
N PRO A 496 -46.68 -36.50 55.12
CA PRO A 496 -47.95 -37.05 55.54
C PRO A 496 -47.81 -37.74 56.91
N GLN A 497 -48.56 -37.26 57.91
CA GLN A 497 -48.57 -37.78 59.27
C GLN A 497 -49.30 -39.13 59.30
N ASP A 498 -48.58 -40.23 59.57
CA ASP A 498 -49.17 -41.57 59.66
C ASP A 498 -49.88 -41.81 61.02
N ILE A 499 -50.88 -40.98 61.35
CA ILE A 499 -51.68 -41.16 62.57
C ILE A 499 -53.15 -41.53 62.28
N GLU A 500 -53.61 -41.47 61.03
CA GLU A 500 -55.01 -41.78 60.73
C GLU A 500 -55.17 -43.00 59.82
N LYS A 501 -55.03 -44.19 60.41
CA LYS A 501 -55.94 -45.34 60.22
C LYS A 501 -55.53 -46.47 61.16
N GLY A 502 -56.39 -46.76 62.14
CA GLY A 502 -56.22 -47.80 63.14
C GLY A 502 -55.89 -49.16 62.51
N GLY A 503 -54.68 -49.65 62.79
CA GLY A 503 -54.28 -51.03 62.55
C GLY A 503 -54.39 -51.84 63.82
N ASN A 504 -54.89 -53.08 63.71
CA ASN A 504 -55.02 -54.02 64.82
C ASN A 504 -53.72 -54.14 65.64
N PRO A 505 -53.80 -54.23 66.98
CA PRO A 505 -52.65 -54.25 67.90
C PRO A 505 -51.81 -55.53 67.84
N THR A 506 -52.02 -56.41 66.85
CA THR A 506 -51.31 -57.67 66.66
C THR A 506 -50.21 -57.63 65.59
N HIS A 507 -50.03 -56.52 64.87
CA HIS A 507 -48.91 -56.38 63.93
C HIS A 507 -47.61 -55.99 64.64
N SER A 508 -46.55 -56.76 64.36
CA SER A 508 -45.20 -56.59 64.90
C SER A 508 -44.68 -55.17 64.65
N ILE A 509 -43.85 -54.64 65.55
CA ILE A 509 -43.11 -53.38 65.36
C ILE A 509 -42.31 -53.39 64.03
N PHE A 510 -41.96 -54.57 63.51
CA PHE A 510 -41.32 -54.77 62.21
C PHE A 510 -42.22 -54.48 60.99
N ASP A 511 -43.55 -54.42 61.12
CA ASP A 511 -44.47 -54.08 60.02
C ASP A 511 -44.59 -52.56 59.77
N ARG A 512 -43.93 -51.70 60.55
CA ARG A 512 -43.94 -50.24 60.33
C ARG A 512 -43.19 -49.80 59.07
N TYR A 513 -42.17 -50.55 58.64
CA TYR A 513 -41.50 -50.32 57.35
C TYR A 513 -42.12 -51.17 56.23
N ASN A 514 -43.45 -51.22 56.19
CA ASN A 514 -44.15 -51.89 55.11
C ASN A 514 -43.74 -51.27 53.77
N ASP A 515 -43.73 -52.06 52.70
CA ASP A 515 -43.31 -51.62 51.37
C ASP A 515 -44.06 -50.39 50.89
N SER A 516 -45.30 -50.20 51.35
CA SER A 516 -46.11 -49.00 51.10
C SER A 516 -45.51 -47.72 51.69
N TYR A 517 -44.97 -47.79 52.91
CA TYR A 517 -44.33 -46.65 53.60
C TYR A 517 -43.04 -46.23 52.89
N LEU A 518 -42.14 -47.19 52.63
CA LEU A 518 -40.87 -46.94 51.94
C LEU A 518 -41.07 -46.42 50.51
N ARG A 519 -42.08 -46.92 49.77
CA ARG A 519 -42.46 -46.34 48.47
C ARG A 519 -42.87 -44.89 48.60
N ARG A 520 -43.62 -44.53 49.65
CA ARG A 520 -44.08 -43.15 49.88
C ARG A 520 -42.90 -42.23 50.18
N ILE A 521 -41.92 -42.66 50.97
CA ILE A 521 -40.66 -41.94 51.19
C ILE A 521 -39.98 -41.65 49.85
N GLY A 522 -39.76 -42.68 49.03
CA GLY A 522 -39.12 -42.55 47.72
C GLY A 522 -39.83 -41.53 46.82
N THR A 523 -41.16 -41.61 46.72
CA THR A 523 -41.96 -40.67 45.94
C THR A 523 -41.87 -39.23 46.46
N THR A 524 -41.89 -39.03 47.78
CA THR A 524 -41.77 -37.69 48.38
C THR A 524 -40.39 -37.08 48.19
N VAL A 525 -39.32 -37.88 48.36
CA VAL A 525 -37.94 -37.44 48.09
C VAL A 525 -37.78 -37.10 46.61
N LEU A 526 -38.28 -37.96 45.71
CA LEU A 526 -38.24 -37.73 44.27
C LEU A 526 -38.96 -36.43 43.88
N ALA A 527 -40.12 -36.15 44.46
CA ALA A 527 -40.86 -34.92 44.22
C ALA A 527 -40.05 -33.67 44.65
N TYR A 528 -39.38 -33.74 45.80
CA TYR A 528 -38.51 -32.66 46.27
C TYR A 528 -37.28 -32.47 45.38
N VAL A 529 -36.57 -33.56 45.03
CA VAL A 529 -35.41 -33.53 44.12
C VAL A 529 -35.80 -32.94 42.76
N ASN A 530 -36.96 -33.32 42.22
CA ASN A 530 -37.47 -32.75 40.96
C ASN A 530 -37.77 -31.25 41.07
N MET A 531 -38.31 -30.79 42.20
CA MET A 531 -38.52 -29.36 42.46
C MET A 531 -37.20 -28.58 42.50
N VAL A 532 -36.20 -29.08 43.23
CA VAL A 532 -34.87 -28.47 43.30
C VAL A 532 -34.20 -28.49 41.92
N CYS A 533 -34.30 -29.59 41.18
CA CYS A 533 -33.79 -29.71 39.83
C CYS A 533 -34.43 -28.66 38.88
N ALA A 534 -35.74 -28.41 39.00
CA ALA A 534 -36.42 -27.35 38.25
C ALA A 534 -35.93 -25.95 38.62
N SER A 535 -35.61 -25.69 39.89
CA SER A 535 -34.98 -24.45 40.35
C SER A 535 -33.57 -24.29 39.76
N LEU A 536 -32.72 -25.31 39.93
CA LEU A 536 -31.34 -25.32 39.46
C LEU A 536 -31.23 -25.21 37.94
N ARG A 537 -32.17 -25.78 37.18
CA ARG A 537 -32.26 -25.61 35.72
C ARG A 537 -32.32 -24.14 35.30
N ASN A 538 -32.86 -23.26 36.13
CA ASN A 538 -32.92 -21.82 35.88
C ASN A 538 -31.76 -21.05 36.51
N SER A 539 -31.28 -21.48 37.68
CA SER A 539 -30.22 -20.78 38.43
C SER A 539 -28.82 -21.04 37.88
N ILE A 540 -28.54 -22.25 37.39
CA ILE A 540 -27.24 -22.62 36.80
C ILE A 540 -26.92 -21.76 35.56
N PRO A 541 -27.80 -21.65 34.53
CA PRO A 541 -27.54 -20.77 33.39
C PRO A 541 -27.29 -19.31 33.79
N LYS A 542 -28.02 -18.78 34.78
CA LYS A 542 -27.81 -17.41 35.28
C LYS A 542 -26.42 -17.23 35.88
N SER A 543 -25.94 -18.20 36.64
CA SER A 543 -24.58 -18.18 37.21
C SER A 543 -23.51 -18.23 36.11
N ILE A 544 -23.67 -19.12 35.13
CA ILE A 544 -22.76 -19.25 33.99
C ILE A 544 -22.73 -17.96 33.16
N VAL A 545 -23.89 -17.39 32.84
CA VAL A 545 -23.98 -16.13 32.08
C VAL A 545 -23.36 -14.97 32.86
N TYR A 546 -23.61 -14.89 34.17
CA TYR A 546 -23.07 -13.82 34.99
C TYR A 546 -21.54 -13.88 35.10
N CYS A 547 -20.98 -15.05 35.40
CA CYS A 547 -19.54 -15.22 35.66
C CYS A 547 -18.70 -15.41 34.39
N GLN A 548 -19.25 -15.97 33.31
CA GLN A 548 -18.49 -16.21 32.07
C GLN A 548 -18.93 -15.27 30.95
N VAL A 549 -20.17 -15.38 30.47
CA VAL A 549 -20.58 -14.72 29.22
C VAL A 549 -20.53 -13.19 29.36
N ARG A 550 -21.07 -12.66 30.46
CA ARG A 550 -21.11 -11.22 30.74
C ARG A 550 -19.73 -10.66 31.04
N GLU A 551 -18.90 -11.38 31.79
CA GLU A 551 -17.53 -10.95 32.08
C GLU A 551 -16.64 -11.03 30.85
N ALA A 552 -16.75 -12.11 30.04
CA ALA A 552 -16.08 -12.21 28.76
C ALA A 552 -16.49 -11.07 27.81
N LYS A 553 -17.73 -10.60 27.86
CA LYS A 553 -18.15 -9.41 27.10
C LYS A 553 -17.52 -8.11 27.60
N ARG A 554 -17.22 -8.01 28.90
CA ARG A 554 -16.82 -6.75 29.55
C ARG A 554 -15.32 -6.55 29.62
N SER A 555 -14.58 -7.61 29.96
CA SER A 555 -13.22 -7.51 30.47
C SER A 555 -12.25 -8.51 29.82
N LEU A 556 -12.57 -9.01 28.61
CA LEU A 556 -11.78 -10.04 27.92
C LEU A 556 -10.28 -9.68 27.85
N LEU A 557 -9.99 -8.43 27.47
CA LEU A 557 -8.64 -7.93 27.24
C LEU A 557 -8.13 -6.94 28.31
N ASP A 558 -8.84 -6.73 29.42
CA ASP A 558 -8.46 -5.71 30.42
C ASP A 558 -7.06 -5.98 31.02
N HIS A 559 -6.76 -7.25 31.29
CA HIS A 559 -5.44 -7.67 31.76
C HIS A 559 -4.37 -7.43 30.70
N PHE A 560 -4.68 -7.71 29.43
CA PHE A 560 -3.78 -7.47 28.32
C PHE A 560 -3.47 -5.98 28.15
N PHE A 561 -4.47 -5.10 28.25
CA PHE A 561 -4.27 -3.65 28.20
C PHE A 561 -3.39 -3.15 29.35
N THR A 562 -3.55 -3.73 30.54
CA THR A 562 -2.70 -3.40 31.70
C THR A 562 -1.24 -3.82 31.46
N GLU A 563 -1.00 -4.97 30.85
CA GLU A 563 0.35 -5.44 30.50
C GLU A 563 0.97 -4.65 29.34
N LEU A 564 0.17 -4.29 28.32
CA LEU A 564 0.60 -3.45 27.20
C LEU A 564 1.11 -2.08 27.69
N GLY A 565 0.45 -1.48 28.68
CA GLY A 565 0.86 -0.20 29.25
C GLY A 565 2.24 -0.22 29.94
N LYS A 566 2.75 -1.41 30.28
CA LYS A 566 4.08 -1.61 30.89
C LYS A 566 5.19 -1.88 29.87
N LYS A 567 4.84 -2.17 28.60
CA LYS A 567 5.82 -2.56 27.58
C LYS A 567 6.60 -1.37 27.03
N GLU A 568 7.88 -1.59 26.78
CA GLU A 568 8.75 -0.59 26.15
C GLU A 568 8.56 -0.53 24.63
N SER A 569 9.03 0.56 23.99
CA SER A 569 8.88 0.78 22.54
C SER A 569 9.38 -0.37 21.67
N LYS A 570 10.47 -1.05 22.07
CA LYS A 570 11.02 -2.22 21.34
C LYS A 570 10.07 -3.42 21.39
N GLN A 571 9.46 -3.65 22.55
CA GLN A 571 8.51 -4.74 22.75
C GLN A 571 7.18 -4.46 22.04
N LEU A 572 6.76 -3.19 21.98
CA LEU A 572 5.60 -2.78 21.18
C LEU A 572 5.88 -2.94 19.68
N ALA A 573 7.10 -2.63 19.23
CA ALA A 573 7.49 -2.83 17.84
C ALA A 573 7.50 -4.31 17.43
N SER A 574 7.92 -5.22 18.31
CA SER A 574 7.86 -6.66 18.02
C SER A 574 6.46 -7.23 17.91
N LEU A 575 5.44 -6.55 18.46
CA LEU A 575 4.03 -6.94 18.28
C LEU A 575 3.50 -6.51 16.91
N LEU A 576 4.06 -5.45 16.32
CA LEU A 576 3.67 -4.92 15.01
C LEU A 576 4.65 -5.42 13.93
N ASP A 577 4.90 -6.73 13.94
CA ASP A 577 5.80 -7.42 13.02
C ASP A 577 5.19 -7.58 11.63
N GLU A 578 5.22 -6.49 10.87
CA GLU A 578 4.80 -6.50 9.47
C GLU A 578 5.84 -7.14 8.55
N ASP A 579 5.38 -7.80 7.49
CA ASP A 579 6.22 -8.27 6.40
C ASP A 579 7.08 -7.10 5.83
N PRO A 580 8.43 -7.21 5.84
CA PRO A 580 9.30 -6.18 5.30
C PRO A 580 8.95 -5.76 3.87
N ALA A 581 8.46 -6.69 3.04
CA ALA A 581 8.04 -6.38 1.67
C ALA A 581 6.81 -5.47 1.62
N ILE A 582 5.87 -5.64 2.56
CA ILE A 582 4.69 -4.78 2.69
C ILE A 582 5.11 -3.39 3.18
N MET A 583 6.02 -3.32 4.16
CA MET A 583 6.53 -2.06 4.68
C MET A 583 7.28 -1.27 3.60
N GLU A 584 8.15 -1.92 2.82
CA GLU A 584 8.90 -1.31 1.73
C GLU A 584 7.95 -0.83 0.62
N ARG A 585 6.98 -1.66 0.23
CA ARG A 585 5.95 -1.30 -0.76
C ARG A 585 5.12 -0.11 -0.29
N ARG A 586 4.66 -0.09 0.97
CA ARG A 586 3.91 1.05 1.54
C ARG A 586 4.74 2.33 1.50
N THR A 587 6.03 2.24 1.86
CA THR A 587 6.94 3.39 1.86
C THR A 587 7.17 3.91 0.43
N SER A 588 7.36 3.02 -0.54
CA SER A 588 7.51 3.38 -1.95
C SER A 588 6.26 4.08 -2.50
N LEU A 589 5.07 3.50 -2.26
CA LEU A 589 3.79 4.08 -2.68
C LEU A 589 3.52 5.44 -2.02
N ALA A 590 3.86 5.60 -0.74
CA ALA A 590 3.69 6.87 -0.03
C ALA A 590 4.56 7.98 -0.64
N LYS A 591 5.83 7.69 -0.95
CA LYS A 591 6.73 8.63 -1.64
C LYS A 591 6.19 9.00 -3.03
N ARG A 592 5.68 8.01 -3.77
CA ARG A 592 5.05 8.25 -5.08
C ARG A 592 3.82 9.14 -4.96
N LEU A 593 2.94 8.87 -3.99
CA LEU A 593 1.73 9.68 -3.75
C LEU A 593 2.08 11.13 -3.41
N GLU A 594 3.11 11.36 -2.58
CA GLU A 594 3.58 12.71 -2.23
C GLU A 594 4.03 13.49 -3.48
N LEU A 595 4.76 12.85 -4.40
CA LEU A 595 5.14 13.47 -5.67
C LEU A 595 3.92 13.84 -6.51
N TYR A 596 2.95 12.94 -6.65
CA TYR A 596 1.75 13.23 -7.46
C TYR A 596 0.92 14.35 -6.85
N ARG A 597 0.84 14.46 -5.51
CA ARG A 597 0.20 15.60 -4.83
C ARG A 597 0.97 16.90 -5.03
N SER A 598 2.31 16.87 -4.96
CA SER A 598 3.14 18.02 -5.29
C SER A 598 2.93 18.46 -6.74
N ALA A 599 2.84 17.51 -7.67
CA ALA A 599 2.59 17.76 -9.09
C ALA A 599 1.21 18.38 -9.32
N GLN A 600 0.17 17.88 -8.65
CA GLN A 600 -1.18 18.43 -8.67
C GLN A 600 -1.17 19.90 -8.21
N SER A 601 -0.53 20.18 -7.07
CA SER A 601 -0.45 21.54 -6.51
C SER A 601 0.26 22.52 -7.45
N GLU A 602 1.35 22.09 -8.09
CA GLU A 602 2.08 22.92 -9.06
C GLU A 602 1.26 23.18 -10.33
N ILE A 603 0.51 22.19 -10.83
CA ILE A 603 -0.39 22.37 -11.98
C ILE A 603 -1.52 23.34 -11.65
N ASP A 604 -2.16 23.18 -10.49
CA ASP A 604 -3.23 24.04 -10.05
C ASP A 604 -2.72 25.49 -9.90
N ALA A 605 -1.56 25.70 -9.27
CA ALA A 605 -0.96 27.03 -9.13
C ALA A 605 -0.79 27.76 -10.47
N VAL A 606 -0.47 27.03 -11.55
CA VAL A 606 -0.32 27.59 -12.89
C VAL A 606 -1.65 27.74 -13.64
N ALA A 607 -2.62 26.87 -13.38
CA ALA A 607 -3.97 26.95 -13.95
C ALA A 607 -4.77 28.16 -13.43
N TRP A 608 -4.57 28.52 -12.15
CA TRP A 608 -5.23 29.64 -11.47
C TRP A 608 -4.53 30.99 -11.67
N ALA A 609 -3.29 31.02 -12.17
CA ALA A 609 -2.54 32.25 -12.47
C ALA A 609 -2.99 32.94 -13.79
N LYS A 610 -4.27 32.82 -14.15
CA LYS A 610 -4.86 33.39 -15.36
C LYS A 610 -5.30 34.84 -15.17
#